data_AF-A0A349XSU2-F1
#
_entry.id   AF-A0A349XSU2-F1
#
_cell.length_a   1.000
_cell.length_b   1.000
_cell.length_c   1.000
_cell.angle_alpha   90.00
_cell.angle_beta   90.00
_cell.angle_gamma   90.00
#
_symmetry.space_group_name_H-M   'P 1'
#
loop_
_entity.id
_entity.type
_entity.pdbx_description
1 polymer ?
#
loop_
_entity_poly.entity_id
_entity_poly.type
_entity_poly.pdbx_seq_one_letter_code
_entity_poly.pdbx_strand_id
1 'polypeptide(L)' 'MTDIIASAERKRGSGVKMVYDLLRDEILDLVLPPGSPIDEVQLAERFKMSRTPIREALV' A
#
# COMPACT_ATOMS: atom_id res chain seq x y z
N MET A 1 21.21 24.58 5.45
CA MET A 1 21.23 23.96 6.79
C MET A 1 19.78 23.80 7.28
N THR A 2 18.92 22.97 6.64
CA THR A 2 17.70 22.42 7.32
C THR A 2 16.90 21.30 6.61
N ASP A 3 17.25 20.73 5.46
CA ASP A 3 16.33 19.76 4.78
C ASP A 3 16.81 18.30 4.73
N ILE A 4 17.34 17.75 5.82
CA ILE A 4 17.78 16.33 5.84
C ILE A 4 16.98 15.45 6.83
N ILE A 5 16.26 16.02 7.80
CA ILE A 5 15.65 15.22 8.87
C ILE A 5 14.22 14.71 8.55
N ALA A 6 13.52 15.28 7.57
CA ALA A 6 12.12 14.89 7.27
C ALA A 6 11.96 13.51 6.60
N SER A 7 13.02 12.92 6.02
CA SER A 7 12.92 11.65 5.27
C SER A 7 13.08 10.39 6.12
N ALA A 8 13.56 10.51 7.36
CA ALA A 8 13.91 9.35 8.20
C ALA A 8 12.72 8.79 9.01
N GLU A 9 11.62 9.53 9.11
CA GLU A 9 10.38 9.08 9.77
C GLU A 9 9.35 8.49 8.79
N ARG A 10 9.76 7.75 7.76
CA ARG A 10 8.85 6.74 7.20
C ARG A 10 8.65 5.67 8.27
N LYS A 11 7.76 5.97 9.22
CA LYS A 11 7.43 5.18 10.39
C LYS A 11 7.25 3.73 9.94
N ARG A 12 8.02 2.81 10.52
CA ARG A 12 7.84 1.38 10.31
C ARG A 12 6.33 1.06 10.41
N GLY A 13 5.75 0.48 9.35
CA GLY A 13 4.29 0.23 9.22
C GLY A 13 3.51 1.23 8.36
N SER A 14 4.09 2.37 7.96
CA SER A 14 3.39 3.36 7.11
C SER A 14 3.04 2.83 5.72
N GLY A 15 3.85 1.91 5.18
CA GLY A 15 3.60 1.28 3.88
C GLY A 15 2.37 0.38 3.88
N VAL A 16 2.20 -0.44 4.92
CA VAL A 16 1.04 -1.36 5.05
C VAL A 16 -0.26 -0.58 5.15
N LYS A 17 -0.30 0.42 6.04
CA LYS A 17 -1.50 1.27 6.21
C LYS A 17 -1.86 1.99 4.91
N MET A 18 -0.87 2.52 4.19
CA MET A 18 -1.11 3.21 2.91
C MET A 18 -1.72 2.27 1.85
N VAL A 19 -1.20 1.05 1.73
CA VAL A 19 -1.75 0.05 0.79
C VAL A 19 -3.17 -0.33 1.17
N TYR A 20 -3.44 -0.57 2.46
CA TYR A 20 -4.78 -0.88 2.95
C TYR A 20 -5.78 0.24 2.63
N ASP A 21 -5.45 1.48 2.99
CA ASP A 21 -6.34 2.63 2.81
C ASP A 21 -6.68 2.81 1.31
N LEU A 22 -5.69 2.72 0.43
CA LEU A 22 -5.89 2.87 -1.01
C LEU A 22 -6.75 1.75 -1.59
N LEU A 23 -6.49 0.49 -1.24
CA LEU A 23 -7.31 -0.63 -1.72
C LEU A 23 -8.75 -0.55 -1.19
N ARG A 24 -8.92 -0.13 0.07
CA ARG A 24 -10.24 0.10 0.67
C ARG A 24 -11.01 1.14 -0.10
N ASP A 25 -10.40 2.29 -0.39
CA ASP A 25 -11.04 3.38 -1.13
C ASP A 25 -11.37 2.92 -2.57
N GLU A 26 -10.47 2.20 -3.25
CA GLU A 26 -10.75 1.64 -4.58
C GLU A 26 -11.91 0.65 -4.62
N ILE A 27 -12.09 -0.15 -3.57
CA ILE A 27 -13.24 -1.07 -3.47
C ILE A 27 -14.54 -0.29 -3.23
N LEU A 28 -14.52 0.70 -2.34
CA LEU A 28 -15.69 1.51 -2.01
C LEU A 28 -16.14 2.39 -3.19
N ASP A 29 -15.18 2.91 -3.96
CA ASP A 29 -15.43 3.71 -5.16
C ASP A 29 -15.69 2.85 -6.41
N LEU A 30 -15.70 1.52 -6.28
CA LEU A 30 -15.88 0.54 -7.35
C LEU A 30 -14.84 0.63 -8.48
N VAL A 31 -13.68 1.25 -8.22
CA VAL A 31 -12.50 1.18 -9.09
C VAL A 31 -11.98 -0.26 -9.14
N LEU A 32 -12.01 -0.94 -8.00
CA LEU A 32 -11.81 -2.37 -7.88
C LEU A 32 -13.14 -3.04 -7.49
N PRO A 33 -13.89 -3.60 -8.47
CA PRO A 33 -15.17 -4.22 -8.19
C PRO A 33 -15.10 -5.40 -7.21
N PRO A 34 -16.17 -5.66 -6.44
CA PRO A 34 -16.26 -6.86 -5.63
C PRO A 34 -16.07 -8.13 -6.47
N GLY A 35 -15.21 -9.04 -5.98
CA GLY A 35 -14.87 -10.28 -6.67
C GLY A 35 -13.76 -10.14 -7.72
N SER A 36 -13.24 -8.92 -7.96
CA SER A 36 -12.03 -8.75 -8.76
C SER A 36 -10.83 -9.46 -8.11
N PRO A 37 -9.99 -10.16 -8.90
CA PRO A 37 -8.82 -10.84 -8.37
C PRO A 37 -7.79 -9.83 -7.86
N ILE A 38 -7.20 -10.12 -6.70
CA ILE A 38 -6.06 -9.38 -6.14
C ILE A 38 -4.79 -10.17 -6.42
N ASP A 39 -3.86 -9.57 -7.17
CA ASP A 39 -2.54 -10.14 -7.41
C ASP A 39 -1.48 -9.36 -6.61
N GLU A 40 -0.93 -10.01 -5.58
CA GLU A 40 0.10 -9.44 -4.72
C GLU A 40 1.36 -8.99 -5.50
N VAL A 41 1.70 -9.66 -6.60
CA VAL A 41 2.88 -9.34 -7.41
C VAL A 41 2.64 -8.03 -8.15
N GLN A 42 1.47 -7.90 -8.80
CA GLN A 42 1.10 -6.67 -9.49
C GLN A 42 0.98 -5.48 -8.52
N LEU A 43 0.43 -5.70 -7.33
CA LEU A 43 0.36 -4.66 -6.30
C LEU A 43 1.75 -4.28 -5.78
N ALA A 44 2.64 -5.25 -5.57
CA ALA A 44 4.03 -4.99 -5.17
C ALA A 44 4.75 -4.10 -6.19
N GLU A 45 4.58 -4.39 -7.48
CA GLU A 45 5.12 -3.58 -8.58
C GLU A 45 4.50 -2.17 -8.60
N ARG A 46 3.15 -2.07 -8.53
CA ARG A 46 2.41 -0.81 -8.52
C ARG A 46 2.85 0.12 -7.39
N PHE A 47 2.98 -0.41 -6.18
CA PHE A 47 3.34 0.36 -4.99
C PHE A 47 4.85 0.48 -4.77
N LYS A 48 5.67 -0.17 -5.62
CA LYS A 48 7.14 -0.22 -5.48
C LYS A 48 7.56 -0.73 -4.10
N MET A 49 6.90 -1.78 -3.63
CA MET A 49 7.13 -2.41 -2.33
C MET A 49 7.46 -3.88 -2.50
N SER A 50 8.05 -4.50 -1.47
CA SER A 50 8.16 -5.97 -1.43
C SER A 50 6.79 -6.61 -1.18
N ARG A 51 6.68 -7.91 -1.41
CA ARG A 51 5.42 -8.64 -1.21
C ARG A 51 4.96 -8.72 0.25
N THR A 52 5.89 -8.63 1.21
CA THR A 52 5.56 -8.71 2.64
C THR A 52 4.56 -7.64 3.09
N PRO A 53 4.81 -6.33 2.91
CA PRO A 53 3.84 -5.29 3.30
C PRO A 53 2.55 -5.32 2.47
N ILE A 54 2.60 -5.81 1.22
CA ILE A 54 1.38 -6.00 0.40
C ILE A 54 0.50 -7.06 1.04
N ARG A 55 1.07 -8.25 1.34
CA ARG A 55 0.34 -9.34 1.97
C ARG A 55 -0.21 -8.94 3.34
N GLU A 56 0.58 -8.20 4.13
CA GLU A 56 0.12 -7.68 5.44
C GLU A 56 -1.06 -6.71 5.32
N ALA A 57 -1.19 -5.97 4.21
CA ALA A 57 -2.32 -5.07 3.99
C ALA A 57 -3.61 -5.81 3.58
N LEU A 58 -3.51 -7.08 3.19
CA LEU A 58 -4.64 -7.91 2.74
C LEU A 58 -5.22 -8.81 3.84
N VAL A 59 -4.60 -8.88 5.02
CA VAL A 59 -4.96 -9.79 6.13
C VAL A 59 -5.56 -9.07 7.33
#